data_AF-A0A7V3A681-F1
#
_entry.id   AF-A0A7V3A681-F1
#
_cell.length_a   1.000
_cell.length_b   1.000
_cell.length_c   1.000
_cell.angle_alpha   90.00
_cell.angle_beta   90.00
_cell.angle_gamma   90.00
#
_symmetry.space_group_name_H-M   'P 1'
#
loop_
_entity.id
_entity.type
_entity.pdbx_description
1 polymer ?
#
loop_
_entity_poly.entity_id
_entity_poly.type
_entity_poly.pdbx_seq_one_letter_code
_entity_poly.pdbx_strand_id
1 'polypeptide(L)'
;MSLVQEAFVNGVSTRKVERLAKSLGVEGLSASQVSEITRGLDERVEEFRTRPLQAEYPFIWVDALYEKVRRNNRVVSSAIMIAHGVDIKGQREVLAVEPMWEESEDSWREFMRK
;
A
#
# COMPACT_ATOMS: atom_id res chain seq x y z
N MET A 1 -3.69 -11.66 11.67
CA MET A 1 -2.41 -10.99 11.33
C MET A 1 -1.32 -11.54 12.23
N SER A 2 -0.18 -11.96 11.67
CA SER A 2 0.94 -12.51 12.45
C SER A 2 1.82 -11.41 13.03
N LEU A 3 2.69 -11.74 14.01
CA LEU A 3 3.71 -10.82 14.55
C LEU A 3 4.58 -10.21 13.45
N VAL A 4 4.96 -11.02 12.46
CA VAL A 4 5.81 -10.59 11.34
C VAL A 4 5.08 -9.59 10.45
N GLN A 5 3.80 -9.84 10.16
CA GLN A 5 2.96 -8.92 9.39
C GLN A 5 2.73 -7.60 10.14
N GLU A 6 2.47 -7.66 11.45
CA GLU A 6 2.32 -6.48 12.30
C GLU A 6 3.61 -5.64 12.29
N ALA A 7 4.77 -6.27 12.50
CA ALA A 7 6.06 -5.57 12.46
C ALA A 7 6.30 -4.91 11.09
N PHE A 8 5.94 -5.57 9.99
CA PHE A 8 6.08 -5.02 8.64
C PHE A 8 5.19 -3.79 8.42
N VAL A 9 3.92 -3.85 8.82
CA VAL A 9 2.98 -2.70 8.75
C VAL A 9 3.49 -1.52 9.57
N ASN A 10 4.15 -1.78 10.70
CA ASN A 10 4.80 -0.76 11.53
C ASN A 10 6.18 -0.30 10.99
N GLY A 11 6.55 -0.66 9.75
CA GLY A 11 7.75 -0.17 9.08
C GLY A 11 9.05 -0.90 9.45
N VAL A 12 8.98 -2.07 10.10
CA VAL A 12 10.17 -2.86 10.40
C VAL A 12 10.59 -3.62 9.14
N SER A 13 11.78 -3.29 8.60
CA SER A 13 12.32 -3.97 7.42
C SER A 13 12.54 -5.46 7.64
N THR A 14 12.44 -6.26 6.57
CA THR A 14 12.56 -7.73 6.63
C THR A 14 13.85 -8.21 7.30
N ARG A 15 14.99 -7.55 7.00
CA ARG A 15 16.29 -7.81 7.63
C ARG A 15 16.32 -7.42 9.11
N LYS A 16 15.58 -6.38 9.51
CA LYS A 16 15.47 -5.99 10.93
C LYS A 16 14.63 -7.02 11.69
N VAL A 17 13.55 -7.53 11.11
CA VAL A 17 12.76 -8.64 11.68
C VAL A 17 13.63 -9.88 11.88
N GLU A 18 14.37 -10.31 10.84
CA GLU A 18 15.31 -11.45 10.95
C GLU A 18 16.31 -11.26 12.09
N ARG A 19 16.95 -10.08 12.18
CA ARG A 19 17.93 -9.80 13.25
C ARG A 19 17.30 -9.85 14.63
N LEU A 20 16.10 -9.29 14.79
CA LEU A 20 15.38 -9.30 16.07
C LEU A 20 14.98 -10.73 16.46
N ALA A 21 14.45 -11.51 15.52
CA ALA A 21 14.12 -12.91 15.74
C ALA A 21 15.34 -13.72 16.21
N LYS A 22 16.49 -13.56 15.54
CA LYS A 22 17.76 -14.17 15.96
C LYS A 22 18.16 -13.77 17.39
N SER A 23 18.04 -12.48 17.75
CA SER A 23 18.36 -12.02 19.12
C SER A 23 17.45 -12.59 20.21
N LEU A 24 16.26 -13.08 19.84
CA LEU A 24 15.30 -13.72 20.73
C LEU A 24 15.42 -15.26 20.72
N GLY A 25 16.44 -15.81 20.06
CA GLY A 25 16.66 -17.26 19.95
C GLY A 25 15.77 -17.95 18.91
N VAL A 26 15.06 -17.20 18.07
CA VAL A 26 14.30 -17.76 16.94
C VAL A 26 15.24 -17.92 15.76
N GLU A 27 15.68 -19.16 15.55
CA GLU A 27 16.44 -19.55 14.37
C GLU A 27 15.53 -19.85 13.18
N GLY A 28 16.07 -19.72 11.95
CA GLY A 28 15.35 -20.11 10.74
C GLY A 28 14.26 -19.13 10.25
N LEU A 29 14.24 -17.88 10.74
CA LEU A 29 13.43 -16.79 10.16
C LEU A 29 14.33 -15.82 9.38
N SER A 30 14.56 -16.11 8.10
CA SER A 30 15.32 -15.25 7.19
C SER A 30 14.49 -14.09 6.63
N ALA A 31 15.14 -13.04 6.10
CA ALA A 31 14.46 -11.94 5.43
C ALA A 31 13.57 -12.39 4.24
N SER A 32 13.90 -13.49 3.56
CA SER A 32 13.05 -14.02 2.47
C SER A 32 11.80 -14.68 3.02
N GLN A 33 11.90 -15.43 4.12
CA GLN A 33 10.73 -16.01 4.80
C GLN A 33 9.84 -14.92 5.40
N VAL A 34 10.43 -13.85 5.94
CA VAL A 34 9.67 -12.66 6.36
C VAL A 34 8.89 -12.09 5.18
N SER A 35 9.53 -11.92 4.01
CA SER A 35 8.87 -11.44 2.79
C SER A 35 7.71 -12.35 2.35
N GLU A 36 7.88 -13.67 2.43
CA GLU A 36 6.81 -14.64 2.15
C GLU A 36 5.64 -14.52 3.11
N ILE A 37 5.89 -14.38 4.41
CA ILE A 37 4.84 -14.20 5.41
C ILE A 37 4.09 -12.88 5.17
N THR A 38 4.79 -11.83 4.77
CA THR A 38 4.18 -10.51 4.49
C THR A 38 3.38 -10.50 3.19
N ARG A 39 3.65 -11.39 2.23
CA ARG A 39 2.81 -11.54 1.02
C ARG A 39 1.37 -11.93 1.35
N GLY A 40 1.12 -12.55 2.51
CA GLY A 40 -0.26 -12.77 2.99
C GLY A 40 -1.04 -11.47 3.26
N LEU A 41 -0.39 -10.29 3.23
CA LEU A 41 -1.09 -9.00 3.27
C LEU A 41 -1.67 -8.59 1.91
N ASP A 42 -1.20 -9.18 0.82
CA ASP A 42 -1.63 -8.83 -0.55
C ASP A 42 -3.13 -9.08 -0.73
N GLU A 43 -3.68 -10.12 -0.09
CA GLU A 43 -5.13 -10.38 -0.07
C GLU A 43 -5.92 -9.21 0.50
N ARG A 44 -5.46 -8.62 1.63
CA ARG A 44 -6.10 -7.46 2.24
C ARG A 44 -5.96 -6.19 1.40
N VAL A 45 -4.82 -6.06 0.71
CA VAL A 45 -4.61 -4.96 -0.23
C VAL A 45 -5.59 -5.10 -1.40
N GLU A 46 -5.78 -6.30 -1.93
CA GLU A 46 -6.69 -6.52 -3.04
C GLU A 46 -8.17 -6.36 -2.62
N GLU A 47 -8.55 -6.84 -1.45
CA GLU A 47 -9.86 -6.55 -0.84
C GLU A 47 -10.09 -5.04 -0.73
N PHE A 48 -9.10 -4.28 -0.24
CA PHE A 48 -9.20 -2.83 -0.20
C PHE A 48 -9.33 -2.24 -1.61
N ARG A 49 -8.54 -2.70 -2.58
CA ARG A 49 -8.53 -2.15 -3.94
C ARG A 49 -9.81 -2.45 -4.73
N THR A 50 -10.49 -3.54 -4.41
CA THR A 50 -11.68 -4.01 -5.16
C THR A 50 -12.99 -3.80 -4.41
N ARG A 51 -12.96 -3.36 -3.15
CA ARG A 51 -14.19 -3.10 -2.38
C ARG A 51 -15.08 -2.06 -3.10
N PRO A 52 -16.41 -2.24 -3.06
CA PRO A 52 -17.31 -1.25 -3.60
C PRO A 52 -17.23 0.04 -2.79
N LEU A 53 -17.22 1.18 -3.49
CA LEU A 53 -17.34 2.50 -2.88
C LEU A 53 -18.82 2.86 -2.70
N GLN A 54 -19.11 3.81 -1.81
CA GLN A 54 -20.44 4.39 -1.71
C GLN A 54 -20.82 5.14 -3.00
N ALA A 55 -22.11 5.28 -3.25
CA ALA A 55 -22.61 5.95 -4.45
C ALA A 55 -22.30 7.45 -4.49
N GLU A 56 -22.10 8.09 -3.32
CA GLU A 56 -21.92 9.54 -3.21
C GLU A 56 -20.90 9.90 -2.13
N TYR A 57 -20.00 10.82 -2.48
CA TYR A 57 -19.09 11.50 -1.57
C TYR A 57 -19.18 13.00 -1.83
N PRO A 58 -19.75 13.81 -0.92
CA PRO A 58 -19.85 15.26 -1.11
C PRO A 58 -18.52 15.97 -1.33
N PHE A 59 -17.42 15.40 -0.83
CA PHE A 59 -16.07 15.90 -1.06
C PHE A 59 -15.13 14.76 -1.44
N ILE A 60 -14.36 14.99 -2.48
CA ILE A 60 -13.23 14.14 -2.88
C ILE A 60 -12.03 15.06 -3.11
N TRP A 61 -10.86 14.65 -2.63
CA TRP A 61 -9.60 15.25 -3.01
C TRP A 61 -8.58 14.17 -3.32
N VAL A 62 -7.62 14.52 -4.17
CA VAL A 62 -6.57 13.63 -4.62
C VAL A 62 -5.23 14.28 -4.31
N ASP A 63 -4.32 13.51 -3.72
CA ASP A 63 -2.94 13.91 -3.48
C ASP A 63 -1.97 12.93 -4.17
N ALA A 64 -0.74 13.39 -4.41
CA ALA A 64 0.30 12.60 -5.05
C ALA A 64 1.53 12.49 -4.13
N LEU A 65 1.78 11.28 -3.63
CA LEU A 65 2.98 10.96 -2.87
C LEU A 65 4.06 10.42 -3.81
N TYR A 66 5.22 11.07 -3.88
CA TYR A 66 6.32 10.59 -4.72
C TYR A 66 7.19 9.57 -3.97
N GLU A 67 7.21 8.34 -4.47
CA GLU A 67 8.00 7.25 -3.90
C GLU A 67 9.06 6.72 -4.87
N LYS A 68 10.17 6.23 -4.31
CA LYS A 68 11.22 5.56 -5.10
C LYS A 68 10.86 4.10 -5.29
N VAL A 69 10.41 3.74 -6.48
CA VAL A 69 10.00 2.38 -6.83
C VAL A 69 10.95 1.76 -7.84
N ARG A 70 11.08 0.44 -7.82
CA ARG A 70 11.87 -0.30 -8.81
C ARG A 70 10.95 -0.74 -9.95
N ARG A 71 11.21 -0.24 -11.16
CA ARG A 71 10.48 -0.59 -12.39
C ARG A 71 11.48 -0.84 -13.52
N ASN A 72 11.28 -1.88 -14.31
CA ASN A 72 12.16 -2.23 -15.44
C ASN A 72 13.65 -2.22 -15.05
N ASN A 73 13.97 -2.81 -13.90
CA ASN A 73 15.32 -2.90 -13.33
C ASN A 73 15.99 -1.54 -12.98
N ARG A 74 15.22 -0.44 -12.92
CA ARG A 74 15.70 0.90 -12.54
C ARG A 74 14.88 1.44 -11.37
N VAL A 75 15.50 2.23 -10.50
CA VAL A 75 14.79 2.97 -9.45
C VAL A 75 14.34 4.30 -10.03
N VAL A 76 13.03 4.55 -10.01
CA VAL A 76 12.40 5.76 -10.52
C VAL A 76 11.59 6.43 -9.43
N SER A 77 11.46 7.76 -9.49
CA SER A 77 10.41 8.45 -8.72
C SER A 77 9.08 8.20 -9.43
N SER A 78 8.10 7.68 -8.72
CA SER A 78 6.75 7.50 -9.24
C SER A 78 5.75 8.18 -8.32
N ALA A 79 4.75 8.82 -8.92
CA ALA A 79 3.63 9.36 -8.17
C ALA A 79 2.73 8.20 -7.72
N ILE A 80 2.40 8.17 -6.43
CA ILE A 80 1.39 7.31 -5.85
C ILE A 80 0.19 8.22 -5.55
N MET A 81 -0.87 8.04 -6.32
CA MET A 81 -2.09 8.83 -6.21
C MET A 81 -2.92 8.28 -5.06
N ILE A 82 -3.39 9.18 -4.19
CA ILE A 82 -4.22 8.86 -3.04
C ILE A 82 -5.50 9.67 -3.15
N ALA A 83 -6.63 8.98 -3.34
CA ALA A 83 -7.95 9.61 -3.30
C ALA A 83 -8.54 9.48 -1.89
N HIS A 84 -9.02 10.60 -1.38
CA HIS A 84 -9.75 10.67 -0.13
C HIS A 84 -11.18 11.12 -0.38
N GLY A 85 -12.12 10.51 0.33
CA GLY A 85 -13.54 10.86 0.31
C GLY A 85 -14.03 11.25 1.68
N VAL A 86 -15.04 12.12 1.72
CA VAL A 86 -15.91 12.33 2.88
C VAL A 86 -17.29 11.82 2.51
N ASP A 87 -17.83 10.88 3.28
CA ASP A 87 -19.17 10.34 3.04
C ASP A 87 -20.27 11.31 3.50
N ILE A 88 -21.53 10.97 3.23
CA ILE A 88 -22.71 11.79 3.62
C ILE A 88 -22.86 11.97 5.14
N LYS A 89 -22.16 11.17 5.95
CA LYS A 89 -22.13 11.28 7.41
C LYS A 89 -20.94 12.11 7.91
N GLY A 90 -20.13 12.64 6.99
CA GLY A 90 -18.94 13.42 7.32
C GLY A 90 -17.71 12.56 7.67
N GLN A 91 -17.74 11.25 7.43
CA GLN A 91 -16.64 10.34 7.74
C GLN A 91 -15.62 10.33 6.60
N ARG A 92 -14.34 10.46 6.97
CA ARG A 92 -13.22 10.42 6.01
C ARG A 92 -12.77 8.98 5.78
N GLU A 93 -12.53 8.64 4.52
CA GLU A 93 -11.87 7.39 4.15
C GLU A 93 -10.93 7.56 2.95
N VAL A 94 -10.01 6.60 2.78
CA VAL A 94 -9.13 6.52 1.60
C VAL A 94 -9.83 5.68 0.55
N LEU A 95 -10.23 6.27 -0.57
CA LEU A 95 -10.97 5.59 -1.63
C LEU A 95 -10.05 4.74 -2.51
N ALA A 96 -8.90 5.29 -2.88
CA ALA A 96 -7.96 4.66 -3.80
C ALA A 96 -6.52 4.99 -3.44
N VAL A 97 -5.62 4.03 -3.66
CA VAL A 97 -4.16 4.23 -3.66
C VAL A 97 -3.65 3.50 -4.88
N GLU A 98 -3.18 4.23 -5.90
CA GLU A 98 -2.72 3.64 -7.16
C GLU A 98 -1.49 4.38 -7.69
N PRO A 99 -0.51 3.66 -8.26
CA PRO A 99 0.61 4.31 -8.92
C PRO A 99 0.15 4.99 -10.21
N MET A 100 0.57 6.24 -10.42
CA MET A 100 0.45 6.96 -11.68
C MET A 100 1.82 7.08 -12.31
N TRP A 101 1.97 6.48 -13.49
CA TRP A 101 3.25 6.42 -14.18
C TRP A 101 3.56 7.67 -14.97
N GLU A 102 2.52 8.32 -15.50
CA GLU A 102 2.60 9.48 -16.38
C GLU A 102 1.52 10.47 -15.98
N GLU A 103 1.86 11.76 -16.02
CA GLU A 103 0.88 12.83 -15.81
C GLU A 103 0.15 13.09 -17.13
N SER A 104 -0.86 12.26 -17.41
CA SER A 104 -1.65 12.29 -18.65
C SER A 104 -3.14 12.21 -18.38
N GLU A 105 -3.96 12.74 -19.29
CA GLU A 105 -5.43 12.65 -19.19
C GLU A 105 -5.90 11.20 -19.05
N ASP A 106 -5.30 10.28 -19.81
CA ASP A 106 -5.64 8.86 -19.77
C ASP A 106 -5.36 8.24 -18.39
N SER A 107 -4.22 8.56 -17.78
CA SER A 107 -3.87 8.06 -16.44
C SER A 107 -4.83 8.60 -15.38
N TRP A 108 -5.23 9.88 -15.49
CA TRP A 108 -6.23 10.46 -14.60
C TRP A 108 -7.61 9.82 -14.80
N ARG A 109 -7.99 9.55 -16.06
CA ARG A 109 -9.27 8.89 -16.39
C ARG A 109 -9.31 7.46 -15.86
N GLU A 110 -8.20 6.73 -15.93
CA GLU A 110 -8.10 5.38 -15.35
C GLU A 110 -8.23 5.42 -13.82
N PHE A 111 -7.52 6.35 -13.16
CA PHE A 111 -7.61 6.53 -11.71
C PHE A 111 -9.03 6.91 -11.24
N MET A 112 -9.69 7.83 -11.94
CA MET A 112 -11.04 8.33 -11.59
C MET A 112 -12.19 7.37 -11.96
N ARG A 113 -11.89 6.26 -12.65
CA ARG A 113 -12.89 5.23 -13.00
C ARG A 113 -13.13 4.20 -11.89
N LYS A 114 -12.30 4.24 -10.85
CA LYS A 114 -12.41 3.40 -9.67
C LYS A 114 -13.59 3.85 -8.80
#